data_AF-A0A2Z5YJD9-F1
#
_entry.id   AF-A0A2Z5YJD9-F1
#
_cell.length_a   1.000
_cell.length_b   1.000
_cell.length_c   1.000
_cell.angle_alpha   90.00
_cell.angle_beta   90.00
_cell.angle_gamma   90.00
#
_symmetry.space_group_name_H-M   'P 1'
#
loop_
_entity.id
_entity.type
_entity.pdbx_description
1 polymer ?
#
loop_
_entity_poly.entity_id
_entity_poly.type
_entity_poly.pdbx_seq_one_letter_code
_entity_poly.pdbx_strand_id
1 'polypeptide(L)'
;MTAPGKPATYQQALAEAAKIHAARSAAPDLVAVTAHLSEQTTQARERAAVWAKRAILALWLSVNPYDGVQVREFVTKAAALMVSAQTAAARVAAAGQTQQLGALGIPVSAAPSNPVDVRAPAAVVRGGKVRLRYRGAKVDYTGAGDSAKVSAAEMSTESVFQRPAALFRYLISQGEPNADAQAVMRIGALIDDNLMLAQRLAQQEVLAKAVDLDDNRAGRGRRRAKIIGYRRVIHPELSRGGTCGMCIAASDRIYKVGELMPIHHLCHCTIAAVTEDHDPADDLNAVDLNALYKAAGGTSAAHLKRTRYVVDQHGELGPVLVPKRKYKPRSEASRKRSGGTAVSDPESKAQIAARLLPGLEKNLQDLRNKGLSEDSPQISYHKRAIDRLRGDLKAEMRSVGPVRR
;
A
#
# COMPACT_ATOMS: atom_id res chain seq x y z
N MET A 1 46.54 -16.78 35.79
CA MET A 1 45.18 -17.38 35.84
C MET A 1 44.40 -16.65 36.92
N THR A 2 43.57 -15.68 36.54
CA THR A 2 42.71 -14.95 37.48
C THR A 2 41.55 -15.85 37.90
N ALA A 3 41.30 -15.92 39.21
CA ALA A 3 40.22 -16.74 39.77
C ALA A 3 38.86 -16.35 39.18
N PRO A 4 37.94 -17.31 38.95
CA PRO A 4 36.59 -16.99 38.50
C PRO A 4 35.92 -16.12 39.56
N GLY A 5 35.44 -14.95 39.14
CA GLY A 5 34.72 -14.01 40.01
C GLY A 5 33.53 -14.69 40.70
N LYS A 6 33.21 -14.23 41.93
CA LYS A 6 32.09 -14.75 42.71
C LYS A 6 30.81 -14.80 41.85
N PRO A 7 30.05 -15.92 41.87
CA PRO A 7 28.81 -16.03 41.11
C PRO A 7 27.82 -14.96 41.57
N ALA A 8 27.11 -14.37 40.60
CA ALA A 8 26.12 -13.32 40.87
C ALA A 8 25.07 -13.82 41.87
N THR A 9 24.69 -12.97 42.83
CA THR A 9 23.59 -13.30 43.75
C THR A 9 22.27 -13.36 42.96
N TYR A 10 21.29 -14.07 43.49
CA TYR A 10 19.96 -14.19 42.87
C TYR A 10 19.34 -12.81 42.55
N GLN A 11 19.51 -11.83 43.44
CA GLN A 11 19.05 -10.45 43.23
C GLN A 11 19.81 -9.74 42.10
N GLN A 12 21.13 -9.97 41.98
CA GLN A 12 21.93 -9.43 40.87
C GLN A 12 21.54 -10.07 39.54
N ALA A 13 21.28 -11.38 39.52
CA ALA A 13 20.79 -12.09 38.34
C ALA A 13 19.39 -11.61 37.92
N LEU A 14 18.49 -11.35 38.87
CA LEU A 14 17.17 -10.77 38.62
C LEU A 14 17.25 -9.32 38.10
N ALA A 15 18.12 -8.50 38.69
CA ALA A 15 18.31 -7.12 38.24
C ALA A 15 18.91 -7.05 36.83
N GLU A 16 19.86 -7.93 36.52
CA GLU A 16 20.44 -8.05 35.18
C GLU A 16 19.43 -8.62 34.18
N ALA A 17 18.63 -9.61 34.57
CA ALA A 17 17.52 -10.11 33.77
C ALA A 17 16.46 -9.04 33.52
N ALA A 18 16.16 -8.19 34.51
CA ALA A 18 15.24 -7.06 34.37
C ALA A 18 15.81 -5.95 33.48
N LYS A 19 17.12 -5.67 33.52
CA LYS A 19 17.79 -4.75 32.58
C LYS A 19 17.82 -5.30 31.16
N ILE A 20 18.12 -6.59 30.98
CA ILE A 20 18.05 -7.26 29.68
C ILE A 20 16.60 -7.30 29.18
N HIS A 21 15.63 -7.53 30.06
CA HIS A 21 14.20 -7.45 29.73
C HIS A 21 13.82 -6.03 29.35
N ALA A 22 14.16 -5.01 30.13
CA ALA A 22 13.89 -3.60 29.82
C ALA A 22 14.58 -3.14 28.53
N ALA A 23 15.81 -3.57 28.27
CA ALA A 23 16.53 -3.30 27.02
C ALA A 23 15.97 -4.08 25.82
N ARG A 24 15.36 -5.26 26.05
CA ARG A 24 14.59 -6.00 25.04
C ARG A 24 13.15 -5.47 24.86
N SER A 25 12.58 -4.85 25.90
CA SER A 25 11.27 -4.21 25.93
C SER A 25 11.31 -2.78 25.40
N ALA A 26 12.48 -2.15 25.37
CA ALA A 26 12.75 -0.97 24.55
C ALA A 26 12.89 -1.38 23.08
N ALA A 27 11.91 -2.12 22.57
CA ALA A 27 11.76 -2.31 21.14
C ALA A 27 11.54 -0.91 20.52
N PRO A 28 12.20 -0.58 19.41
CA PRO A 28 11.87 0.65 18.70
C PRO A 28 10.37 0.65 18.44
N ASP A 29 9.71 1.77 18.73
CA ASP A 29 8.30 1.95 18.38
C ASP A 29 8.16 1.76 16.87
N LEU A 30 7.72 0.56 16.46
CA LEU A 30 7.63 0.14 15.07
C LEU A 30 6.66 1.02 14.30
N VAL A 31 5.66 1.57 14.98
CA VAL A 31 4.69 2.51 14.44
C VAL A 31 5.40 3.83 14.15
N ALA A 32 6.14 4.40 15.12
CA ALA A 32 6.90 5.63 14.91
C ALA A 32 7.99 5.49 13.83
N VAL A 33 8.70 4.36 13.80
CA VAL A 33 9.70 4.08 12.74
C VAL A 33 9.03 3.99 11.38
N THR A 34 7.91 3.27 11.26
CA THR A 34 7.16 3.15 10.01
C THR A 34 6.63 4.50 9.55
N ALA A 35 6.08 5.31 10.45
CA ALA A 35 5.56 6.65 10.16
C ALA A 35 6.68 7.57 9.66
N HIS A 36 7.80 7.64 10.39
CA HIS A 36 8.95 8.48 10.04
C HIS A 36 9.52 8.13 8.66
N LEU A 37 9.74 6.84 8.38
CA LEU A 37 10.29 6.40 7.10
C LEU A 37 9.32 6.63 5.94
N SER A 38 8.03 6.56 6.23
CA SER A 38 6.99 6.84 5.24
C SER A 38 6.91 8.32 4.88
N GLU A 39 7.04 9.19 5.88
CA GLU A 39 7.16 10.63 5.67
C GLU A 39 8.42 10.96 4.85
N GLN A 40 9.58 10.43 5.23
CA GLN A 40 10.83 10.65 4.49
C GLN A 40 10.72 10.20 3.03
N THR A 41 10.12 9.03 2.79
CA THR A 41 9.91 8.51 1.44
C THR A 41 8.99 9.42 0.63
N THR A 42 7.90 9.88 1.23
CA THR A 42 6.94 10.79 0.57
C THR A 42 7.58 12.14 0.25
N GLN A 43 8.29 12.74 1.21
CA GLN A 43 8.98 14.01 1.01
C GLN A 43 10.06 13.90 -0.08
N ALA A 44 10.79 12.78 -0.14
CA ALA A 44 11.78 12.56 -1.19
C ALA A 44 11.14 12.47 -2.58
N ARG A 45 10.01 11.77 -2.70
CA ARG A 45 9.22 11.75 -3.94
C ARG A 45 8.74 13.15 -4.32
N GLU A 46 8.24 13.93 -3.37
CA GLU A 46 7.75 15.29 -3.63
C GLU A 46 8.85 16.24 -4.07
N ARG A 47 10.03 16.18 -3.42
CA ARG A 47 11.21 16.95 -3.86
C ARG A 47 11.62 16.57 -5.28
N ALA A 48 11.66 15.26 -5.59
CA ALA A 48 11.95 14.77 -6.93
C ALA A 48 10.90 15.25 -7.96
N ALA A 49 9.62 15.27 -7.58
CA ALA A 49 8.52 15.75 -8.42
C ALA A 49 8.62 17.26 -8.69
N VAL A 50 8.87 18.08 -7.67
CA VAL A 50 9.04 19.53 -7.80
C VAL A 50 10.22 19.85 -8.72
N TRP A 51 11.36 19.19 -8.51
CA TRP A 51 12.53 19.34 -9.37
C TRP A 51 12.23 18.95 -10.82
N ALA A 52 11.64 17.77 -11.04
CA ALA A 52 11.35 17.26 -12.38
C ALA A 52 10.33 18.13 -13.11
N LYS A 53 9.26 18.57 -12.43
CA LYS A 53 8.26 19.47 -12.99
C LYS A 53 8.89 20.78 -13.41
N ARG A 54 9.71 21.40 -12.55
CA ARG A 54 10.41 22.64 -12.91
C ARG A 54 11.29 22.46 -14.15
N ALA A 55 12.10 21.41 -14.18
CA ALA A 55 13.04 21.18 -15.29
C ALA A 55 12.34 20.81 -16.60
N ILE A 56 11.38 19.87 -16.56
CA ILE A 56 10.68 19.39 -17.76
C ILE A 56 9.71 20.43 -18.30
N LEU A 57 9.00 21.17 -17.44
CA LEU A 57 8.12 22.25 -17.91
C LEU A 57 8.92 23.40 -18.52
N ALA A 58 10.11 23.71 -18.00
CA ALA A 58 10.99 24.71 -18.62
C ALA A 58 11.40 24.31 -20.05
N LEU A 59 11.64 23.02 -20.32
CA LEU A 59 11.87 22.53 -21.68
C LEU A 59 10.63 22.67 -22.56
N TRP A 60 9.43 22.40 -22.01
CA TRP A 60 8.18 22.44 -22.76
C TRP A 60 7.82 23.85 -23.27
N LEU A 61 8.18 24.90 -22.53
CA LEU A 61 7.84 26.29 -22.86
C LEU A 61 8.36 26.74 -24.23
N SER A 62 9.43 26.14 -24.75
CA SER A 62 10.00 26.49 -26.06
C SER A 62 9.62 25.51 -27.17
N VAL A 63 8.74 24.53 -26.91
CA VAL A 63 8.39 23.49 -27.88
C VAL A 63 7.19 23.93 -28.70
N ASN A 64 7.33 23.97 -30.02
CA ASN A 64 6.17 23.98 -30.92
C ASN A 64 5.55 22.57 -31.01
N PRO A 65 4.32 22.32 -30.52
CA PRO A 65 3.72 20.98 -30.54
C PRO A 65 3.42 20.43 -31.95
N TYR A 66 3.49 21.24 -33.00
CA TYR A 66 3.36 20.81 -34.39
C TYR A 66 4.70 20.49 -35.05
N ASP A 67 5.81 20.90 -34.45
CA ASP A 67 7.15 20.61 -34.96
C ASP A 67 7.64 19.25 -34.41
N GLY A 68 7.66 18.25 -35.29
CA GLY A 68 8.09 16.90 -34.93
C GLY A 68 9.54 16.80 -34.45
N VAL A 69 10.44 17.70 -34.89
CA VAL A 69 11.83 17.73 -34.43
C VAL A 69 11.90 18.24 -33.00
N GLN A 70 11.28 19.38 -32.72
CA GLN A 70 11.24 19.96 -31.36
C GLN A 70 10.58 19.03 -30.35
N VAL A 71 9.47 18.37 -30.74
CA VAL A 71 8.80 17.38 -29.89
C VAL A 71 9.73 16.19 -29.57
N ARG A 72 10.48 15.68 -30.55
CA ARG A 72 11.45 14.58 -30.31
C ARG A 72 12.57 15.01 -29.37
N GLU A 73 13.15 16.19 -29.57
CA GLU A 73 14.19 16.70 -28.69
C GLU A 73 13.69 16.89 -27.24
N PHE A 74 12.50 17.44 -27.09
CA PHE A 74 11.83 17.57 -25.80
C PHE A 74 11.68 16.21 -25.12
N VAL A 75 11.17 15.21 -25.84
CA VAL A 75 10.92 13.87 -25.32
C VAL A 75 12.20 13.22 -24.80
N THR A 76 13.29 13.26 -25.57
CA THR A 76 14.57 12.68 -25.16
C THR A 76 15.13 13.37 -23.91
N LYS A 77 15.11 14.72 -23.87
CA LYS A 77 15.58 15.49 -22.70
C LYS A 77 14.70 15.26 -21.47
N ALA A 78 13.38 15.24 -21.65
CA ALA A 78 12.41 14.97 -20.57
C ALA A 78 12.58 13.55 -20.00
N ALA A 79 12.78 12.55 -20.85
CA ALA A 79 13.05 11.18 -20.41
C ALA A 79 14.33 11.08 -19.57
N ALA A 80 15.43 11.72 -19.99
CA ALA A 80 16.68 11.74 -19.23
C ALA A 80 16.53 12.41 -17.84
N LEU A 81 15.81 13.54 -17.77
CA LEU A 81 15.47 14.18 -16.50
C LEU A 81 14.60 13.27 -15.62
N MET A 82 13.63 12.59 -16.23
CA MET A 82 12.75 11.66 -15.51
C MET A 82 13.53 10.49 -14.90
N VAL A 83 14.53 9.95 -15.58
CA VAL A 83 15.42 8.90 -15.03
C VAL A 83 16.11 9.37 -13.75
N SER A 84 16.60 10.61 -13.73
CA SER A 84 17.27 11.17 -12.55
C SER A 84 16.30 11.27 -11.35
N ALA A 85 15.09 11.78 -11.58
CA ALA A 85 14.09 11.88 -10.51
C ALA A 85 13.56 10.51 -10.05
N GLN A 86 13.32 9.57 -10.97
CA GLN A 86 12.95 8.19 -10.64
C GLN A 86 14.03 7.53 -9.78
N THR A 87 15.30 7.71 -10.13
CA THR A 87 16.44 7.16 -9.37
C THR A 87 16.47 7.68 -7.94
N ALA A 88 16.28 8.99 -7.75
CA ALA A 88 16.25 9.59 -6.42
C ALA A 88 15.09 9.02 -5.57
N ALA A 89 13.88 8.98 -6.14
CA ALA A 89 12.70 8.45 -5.46
C ALA A 89 12.85 6.95 -5.12
N ALA A 90 13.32 6.15 -6.07
CA ALA A 90 13.52 4.71 -5.91
C ALA A 90 14.55 4.37 -4.82
N ARG A 91 15.68 5.08 -4.78
CA ARG A 91 16.74 4.84 -3.79
C ARG A 91 16.28 5.14 -2.37
N VAL A 92 15.63 6.28 -2.15
CA VAL A 92 15.11 6.62 -0.81
C VAL A 92 14.02 5.63 -0.39
N ALA A 93 13.11 5.27 -1.30
CA ALA A 93 12.07 4.30 -1.01
C ALA A 93 12.62 2.91 -0.64
N ALA A 94 13.66 2.44 -1.34
CA ALA A 94 14.32 1.18 -1.03
C ALA A 94 15.04 1.22 0.32
N ALA A 95 15.73 2.33 0.62
CA ALA A 95 16.40 2.52 1.90
C ALA A 95 15.40 2.55 3.07
N GLY A 96 14.31 3.31 2.93
CA GLY A 96 13.22 3.36 3.92
C GLY A 96 12.61 1.98 4.16
N GLN A 97 12.30 1.23 3.09
CA GLN A 97 11.77 -0.13 3.22
C GLN A 97 12.76 -1.09 3.91
N THR A 98 14.05 -0.94 3.62
CA THR A 98 15.12 -1.73 4.23
C THR A 98 15.23 -1.47 5.73
N GLN A 99 15.17 -0.19 6.12
CA GLN A 99 15.23 0.20 7.53
C GLN A 99 13.98 -0.28 8.30
N GLN A 100 12.80 -0.21 7.68
CA GLN A 100 11.56 -0.71 8.28
C GLN A 100 11.65 -2.22 8.55
N LEU A 101 12.13 -3.00 7.58
CA LEU A 101 12.35 -4.44 7.75
C LEU A 101 13.44 -4.74 8.79
N GLY A 102 14.50 -3.92 8.82
CA GLY A 102 15.55 -4.00 9.84
C GLY A 102 15.03 -3.83 11.26
N ALA A 103 14.08 -2.90 11.47
CA ALA A 103 13.41 -2.71 12.77
C ALA A 103 12.58 -3.93 13.19
N LEU A 104 12.06 -4.70 12.22
CA LEU A 104 11.40 -5.99 12.44
C LEU A 104 12.38 -7.16 12.60
N GLY A 105 13.70 -6.90 12.61
CA GLY A 105 14.73 -7.93 12.70
C GLY A 105 14.94 -8.73 11.41
N ILE A 106 14.49 -8.20 10.27
CA ILE A 106 14.58 -8.82 8.94
C ILE A 106 15.66 -8.08 8.14
N PRO A 107 16.92 -8.55 8.17
CA PRO A 107 18.00 -7.89 7.44
C PRO A 107 17.88 -8.17 5.94
N VAL A 108 17.73 -7.10 5.15
CA VAL A 108 17.70 -7.15 3.69
C VAL A 108 18.70 -6.12 3.16
N SER A 109 19.39 -6.46 2.08
CA SER A 109 20.15 -5.48 1.29
C SER A 109 19.60 -5.47 -0.13
N ALA A 110 19.04 -4.35 -0.54
CA ALA A 110 18.39 -4.22 -1.83
C ALA A 110 18.84 -2.94 -2.54
N ALA A 111 19.72 -3.11 -3.54
CA ALA A 111 19.82 -2.14 -4.62
C ALA A 111 18.58 -2.30 -5.52
N PRO A 112 17.73 -1.25 -5.69
CA PRO A 112 16.60 -1.32 -6.60
C PRO A 112 17.08 -1.33 -8.06
N SER A 113 16.41 -2.09 -8.92
CA SER A 113 16.72 -2.20 -10.35
C SER A 113 16.52 -0.89 -11.10
N ASN A 114 15.58 -0.06 -10.63
CA ASN A 114 15.32 1.30 -11.11
C ASN A 114 15.23 1.39 -12.64
N PRO A 115 14.26 0.70 -13.28
CA PRO A 115 14.12 0.73 -14.73
C PRO A 115 13.72 2.13 -15.20
N VAL A 116 14.22 2.52 -16.38
CA VAL A 116 13.80 3.76 -17.05
C VAL A 116 12.31 3.74 -17.35
N ASP A 117 11.83 2.64 -17.92
CA ASP A 117 10.42 2.44 -18.28
C ASP A 117 9.67 1.80 -17.12
N VAL A 118 9.06 2.62 -16.28
CA VAL A 118 8.34 2.14 -15.08
C VAL A 118 6.89 1.71 -15.37
N ARG A 119 6.40 1.92 -16.60
CA ARG A 119 5.02 1.62 -17.00
C ARG A 119 4.95 0.28 -17.73
N ALA A 120 4.18 -0.65 -17.16
CA ALA A 120 3.90 -1.93 -17.79
C ALA A 120 2.53 -2.47 -17.30
N PRO A 121 1.83 -3.29 -18.10
CA PRO A 121 0.55 -3.87 -17.73
C PRO A 121 0.68 -4.95 -16.65
N ALA A 122 1.88 -5.49 -16.43
CA ALA A 122 2.14 -6.49 -15.41
C ALA A 122 3.57 -6.40 -14.88
N ALA A 123 3.74 -6.82 -13.62
CA ALA A 123 5.01 -7.03 -12.96
C ALA A 123 5.05 -8.44 -12.38
N VAL A 124 6.20 -9.11 -12.44
CA VAL A 124 6.39 -10.45 -11.88
C VAL A 124 7.57 -10.44 -10.93
N VAL A 125 7.40 -11.05 -9.77
CA VAL A 125 8.45 -11.26 -8.79
C VAL A 125 9.09 -12.61 -9.06
N ARG A 126 10.40 -12.65 -9.31
CA ARG A 126 11.17 -13.90 -9.46
C ARG A 126 12.61 -13.69 -8.99
N GLY A 127 13.05 -14.50 -8.01
CA GLY A 127 14.42 -14.45 -7.49
C GLY A 127 14.78 -13.10 -6.86
N GLY A 128 13.90 -12.57 -6.01
CA GLY A 128 14.10 -11.32 -5.28
C GLY A 128 14.14 -10.08 -6.19
N LYS A 129 13.63 -10.19 -7.41
CA LYS A 129 13.60 -9.11 -8.40
C LYS A 129 12.20 -8.94 -8.96
N VAL A 130 11.80 -7.69 -9.14
CA VAL A 130 10.56 -7.33 -9.83
C VAL A 130 10.92 -7.09 -11.28
N ARG A 131 10.36 -7.90 -12.18
CA ARG A 131 10.52 -7.74 -13.63
C ARG A 131 9.22 -7.24 -14.24
N LEU A 132 9.28 -6.09 -14.89
CA LEU A 132 8.16 -5.56 -15.65
C LEU A 132 7.96 -6.35 -16.96
N ARG A 133 6.70 -6.65 -17.29
CA ARG A 133 6.33 -7.34 -18.54
C ARG A 133 5.71 -6.33 -19.50
N TYR A 134 6.53 -5.84 -20.42
CA TYR A 134 6.08 -4.95 -21.49
C TYR A 134 5.41 -5.79 -22.59
N ARG A 135 4.09 -5.69 -22.70
CA ARG A 135 3.29 -6.29 -23.76
C ARG A 135 2.15 -5.35 -24.12
N GLY A 136 1.60 -5.48 -25.32
CA GLY A 136 0.40 -4.73 -25.68
C GLY A 136 -0.74 -4.96 -24.67
N ALA A 137 -1.48 -3.90 -24.37
CA ALA A 137 -2.62 -3.92 -23.46
C ALA A 137 -3.85 -3.30 -24.13
N LYS A 138 -5.03 -3.79 -23.76
CA LYS A 138 -6.31 -3.13 -24.07
C LYS A 138 -6.77 -2.35 -22.86
N VAL A 139 -7.20 -1.12 -23.07
CA VAL A 139 -7.73 -0.23 -22.05
C VAL A 139 -9.16 0.11 -22.41
N ASP A 140 -10.10 -0.35 -21.58
CA ASP A 140 -11.51 -0.06 -21.75
C ASP A 140 -11.85 1.24 -21.02
N TYR A 141 -12.10 2.29 -21.79
CA TYR A 141 -12.61 3.54 -21.25
C TYR A 141 -14.13 3.45 -21.17
N THR A 142 -14.67 3.43 -19.94
CA THR A 142 -16.12 3.42 -19.72
C THR A 142 -16.78 4.60 -20.44
N GLY A 143 -17.64 4.30 -21.42
CA GLY A 143 -18.38 5.29 -22.21
C GLY A 143 -17.75 5.70 -23.54
N ALA A 144 -16.61 5.10 -23.95
CA ALA A 144 -15.92 5.46 -25.20
C ALA A 144 -16.23 4.54 -26.41
N GLY A 145 -17.12 3.55 -26.26
CA GLY A 145 -17.52 2.63 -27.34
C GLY A 145 -16.49 1.55 -27.68
N ASP A 146 -15.20 1.90 -27.76
CA ASP A 146 -14.11 1.00 -28.16
C ASP A 146 -12.97 0.90 -27.13
N SER A 147 -12.39 -0.30 -27.03
CA SER A 147 -11.17 -0.55 -26.25
C SER A 147 -9.96 0.08 -26.93
N ALA A 148 -9.20 0.94 -26.24
CA ALA A 148 -7.96 1.48 -26.78
C ALA A 148 -6.83 0.43 -26.67
N LYS A 149 -6.14 0.14 -27.78
CA LYS A 149 -4.94 -0.70 -27.77
C LYS A 149 -3.71 0.18 -27.50
N VAL A 150 -2.90 -0.21 -26.53
CA VAL A 150 -1.63 0.43 -26.21
C VAL A 150 -0.52 -0.60 -26.38
N SER A 151 0.41 -0.35 -27.29
CA SER A 151 1.58 -1.20 -27.54
C SER A 151 2.62 -1.09 -26.41
N ALA A 152 3.57 -2.03 -26.38
CA ALA A 152 4.70 -1.96 -25.45
C ALA A 152 5.55 -0.70 -25.67
N ALA A 153 5.80 -0.32 -26.93
CA ALA A 153 6.57 0.87 -27.27
C ALA A 153 5.90 2.16 -26.79
N GLU A 154 4.56 2.24 -26.82
CA GLU A 154 3.80 3.40 -26.33
C GLU A 154 3.84 3.57 -24.80
N MET A 155 4.36 2.59 -24.07
CA MET A 155 4.55 2.64 -22.62
C MET A 155 5.97 3.06 -22.20
N SER A 156 6.90 3.24 -23.15
CA SER A 156 8.22 3.78 -22.82
C SER A 156 8.10 5.20 -22.26
N THR A 157 9.06 5.59 -21.42
CA THR A 157 9.11 6.92 -20.83
C THR A 157 9.16 8.00 -21.92
N GLU A 158 9.89 7.76 -23.01
CA GLU A 158 9.90 8.65 -24.17
C GLU A 158 8.52 8.77 -24.85
N SER A 159 7.89 7.65 -25.21
CA SER A 159 6.57 7.65 -25.84
C SER A 159 5.50 8.31 -24.97
N VAL A 160 5.63 8.19 -23.65
CA VAL A 160 4.74 8.83 -22.69
C VAL A 160 4.88 10.36 -22.74
N PHE A 161 6.09 10.90 -22.89
CA PHE A 161 6.33 12.33 -23.04
C PHE A 161 5.98 12.88 -24.43
N GLN A 162 5.64 12.04 -25.42
CA GLN A 162 5.05 12.51 -26.68
C GLN A 162 3.56 12.90 -26.53
N ARG A 163 2.88 12.33 -25.52
CA ARG A 163 1.43 12.47 -25.31
C ARG A 163 0.96 13.90 -25.06
N PRO A 164 1.70 14.80 -24.35
CA PRO A 164 1.30 16.20 -24.21
C PRO A 164 1.13 16.92 -25.54
N ALA A 165 2.04 16.71 -26.50
CA ALA A 165 1.93 17.30 -27.83
C ALA A 165 0.76 16.71 -28.63
N ALA A 166 0.52 15.40 -28.54
CA ALA A 166 -0.65 14.76 -29.15
C ALA A 166 -1.97 15.29 -28.56
N LEU A 167 -2.05 15.41 -27.23
CA LEU A 167 -3.20 15.99 -26.53
C LEU A 167 -3.43 17.43 -26.95
N PHE A 168 -2.37 18.25 -27.00
CA PHE A 168 -2.45 19.63 -27.44
C PHE A 168 -3.06 19.74 -28.84
N ARG A 169 -2.50 19.02 -29.83
CA ARG A 169 -3.00 19.03 -31.20
C ARG A 169 -4.45 18.57 -31.30
N TYR A 170 -4.81 17.53 -30.54
CA TYR A 170 -6.19 17.06 -30.45
C TYR A 170 -7.13 18.14 -29.91
N LEU A 171 -6.79 18.78 -28.78
CA LEU A 171 -7.61 19.82 -28.17
C LEU A 171 -7.78 21.02 -29.11
N ILE A 172 -6.71 21.46 -29.78
CA ILE A 172 -6.81 22.52 -30.79
C ILE A 172 -7.75 22.11 -31.94
N SER A 173 -7.68 20.86 -32.40
CA SER A 173 -8.60 20.35 -33.45
C SER A 173 -10.07 20.35 -33.01
N GLN A 174 -10.34 20.30 -31.71
CA GLN A 174 -11.68 20.36 -31.12
C GLN A 174 -12.11 21.80 -30.78
N GLY A 175 -11.29 22.82 -31.08
CA GLY A 175 -11.56 24.21 -30.73
C GLY A 175 -11.44 24.52 -29.24
N GLU A 176 -10.75 23.67 -28.46
CA GLU A 176 -10.58 23.86 -27.01
C GLU A 176 -9.54 24.95 -26.72
N PRO A 177 -9.91 26.07 -26.07
CA PRO A 177 -9.03 27.24 -25.91
C PRO A 177 -7.91 27.02 -24.88
N ASN A 178 -8.01 25.99 -24.04
CA ASN A 178 -7.08 25.73 -22.93
C ASN A 178 -6.09 24.58 -23.22
N ALA A 179 -5.79 24.31 -24.49
CA ALA A 179 -4.93 23.20 -24.90
C ALA A 179 -3.55 23.23 -24.23
N ASP A 180 -2.91 24.41 -24.13
CA ASP A 180 -1.61 24.59 -23.47
C ASP A 180 -1.65 24.20 -21.98
N ALA A 181 -2.62 24.73 -21.25
CA ALA A 181 -2.80 24.45 -19.84
C ALA A 181 -3.03 22.94 -19.60
N GLN A 182 -3.81 22.29 -20.47
CA GLN A 182 -4.04 20.84 -20.38
C GLN A 182 -2.79 20.02 -20.71
N ALA A 183 -1.97 20.44 -21.67
CA ALA A 183 -0.68 19.81 -21.95
C ALA A 183 0.29 19.92 -20.75
N VAL A 184 0.37 21.10 -20.13
CA VAL A 184 1.18 21.32 -18.90
C VAL A 184 0.68 20.45 -17.75
N MET A 185 -0.63 20.42 -17.50
CA MET A 185 -1.21 19.53 -16.49
C MET A 185 -0.91 18.05 -16.79
N ARG A 186 -0.96 17.67 -18.07
CA ARG A 186 -0.64 16.30 -18.50
C ARG A 186 0.81 15.97 -18.18
N ILE A 187 1.77 16.84 -18.48
CA ILE A 187 3.19 16.65 -18.13
C ILE A 187 3.35 16.43 -16.63
N GLY A 188 2.72 17.28 -15.81
CA GLY A 188 2.76 17.15 -14.35
C GLY A 188 2.26 15.78 -13.86
N ALA A 189 1.12 15.32 -14.40
CA ALA A 189 0.57 14.02 -14.05
C ALA A 189 1.46 12.85 -14.49
N LEU A 190 2.11 12.95 -15.66
CA LEU A 190 3.04 11.93 -16.15
C LEU A 190 4.27 11.78 -15.24
N ILE A 191 4.80 12.90 -14.76
CA ILE A 191 5.92 12.94 -13.80
C ILE A 191 5.51 12.28 -12.48
N ASP A 192 4.39 12.69 -11.89
CA ASP A 192 3.94 12.15 -10.60
C ASP A 192 3.63 10.64 -10.67
N ASP A 193 2.98 10.20 -11.75
CA ASP A 193 2.75 8.78 -12.04
C ASP A 193 4.08 8.00 -12.08
N ASN A 194 5.06 8.47 -12.85
CA ASN A 194 6.34 7.79 -13.03
C ASN A 194 7.10 7.67 -11.70
N LEU A 195 7.10 8.74 -10.89
CA LEU A 195 7.76 8.72 -9.58
C LEU A 195 7.08 7.78 -8.59
N MET A 196 5.74 7.74 -8.58
CA MET A 196 5.00 6.80 -7.74
C MET A 196 5.29 5.35 -8.15
N LEU A 197 5.32 5.06 -9.46
CA LEU A 197 5.66 3.74 -9.97
C LEU A 197 7.10 3.33 -9.61
N ALA A 198 8.05 4.24 -9.74
CA ALA A 198 9.46 4.01 -9.39
C ALA A 198 9.65 3.70 -7.89
N GLN A 199 9.06 4.53 -7.01
CA GLN A 199 9.04 4.30 -5.56
C GLN A 199 8.50 2.90 -5.24
N ARG A 200 7.33 2.56 -5.80
CA ARG A 200 6.67 1.29 -5.54
C ARG A 200 7.46 0.09 -6.07
N LEU A 201 8.07 0.20 -7.26
CA LEU A 201 8.97 -0.84 -7.79
C LEU A 201 10.11 -1.12 -6.83
N ALA A 202 10.77 -0.08 -6.35
CA ALA A 202 11.88 -0.21 -5.42
C ALA A 202 11.46 -0.87 -4.10
N GLN A 203 10.34 -0.46 -3.51
CA GLN A 203 9.80 -1.07 -2.29
C GLN A 203 9.46 -2.56 -2.51
N GLN A 204 8.78 -2.89 -3.61
CA GLN A 204 8.47 -4.28 -3.93
C GLN A 204 9.70 -5.17 -4.09
N GLU A 205 10.80 -4.66 -4.64
CA GLU A 205 12.03 -5.45 -4.78
C GLU A 205 12.69 -5.73 -3.43
N VAL A 206 12.69 -4.76 -2.52
CA VAL A 206 13.17 -4.98 -1.16
C VAL A 206 12.31 -6.05 -0.48
N LEU A 207 10.99 -5.97 -0.63
CA LEU A 207 10.07 -6.93 -0.05
C LEU A 207 10.18 -8.32 -0.68
N ALA A 208 10.34 -8.40 -2.00
CA ALA A 208 10.61 -9.65 -2.71
C ALA A 208 11.87 -10.34 -2.20
N LYS A 209 12.95 -9.57 -1.98
CA LYS A 209 14.20 -10.10 -1.41
C LYS A 209 14.00 -10.57 0.03
N ALA A 210 13.17 -9.87 0.81
CA ALA A 210 12.84 -10.27 2.17
C ALA A 210 12.16 -11.65 2.20
N VAL A 211 11.15 -11.89 1.34
CA VAL A 211 10.45 -13.17 1.24
C VAL A 211 11.39 -14.29 0.76
N ASP A 212 12.20 -14.03 -0.27
CA ASP A 212 13.18 -15.02 -0.74
C ASP A 212 14.21 -15.37 0.35
N LEU A 213 14.52 -14.45 1.26
CA LEU A 213 15.38 -14.70 2.42
C LEU A 213 14.67 -15.48 3.54
N ASP A 214 13.35 -15.34 3.68
CA ASP A 214 12.51 -16.12 4.61
C ASP A 214 12.38 -17.58 4.14
N ASP A 215 12.26 -17.83 2.82
CA ASP A 215 12.13 -19.18 2.26
C ASP A 215 13.47 -19.96 2.23
N ASN A 216 14.63 -19.29 2.26
CA ASN A 216 15.96 -19.90 2.02
C ASN A 216 16.86 -20.11 3.25
N ARG A 217 16.35 -20.09 4.50
CA ARG A 217 17.22 -20.33 5.67
C ARG A 217 16.72 -21.41 6.63
N ALA A 218 17.11 -22.64 6.32
CA ALA A 218 17.43 -23.67 7.30
C ALA A 218 18.61 -23.19 8.19
N GLY A 219 18.32 -22.50 9.29
CA GLY A 219 19.36 -21.99 10.19
C GLY A 219 18.85 -21.85 11.61
N ARG A 220 19.14 -22.87 12.43
CA ARG A 220 18.86 -22.95 13.87
C ARG A 220 19.36 -21.68 14.57
N GLY A 221 18.51 -20.98 15.33
CA GLY A 221 19.02 -20.07 16.38
C GLY A 221 18.16 -18.90 16.86
N ARG A 222 17.28 -18.30 16.04
CA ARG A 222 16.36 -17.24 16.50
C ARG A 222 15.07 -17.30 15.68
N ARG A 223 13.90 -17.33 16.33
CA ARG A 223 12.61 -17.04 15.70
C ARG A 223 12.71 -15.65 15.06
N ARG A 224 12.88 -15.58 13.75
CA ARG A 224 12.76 -14.33 12.99
C ARG A 224 11.30 -14.15 12.61
N ALA A 225 10.83 -12.90 12.63
CA ALA A 225 9.46 -12.58 12.28
C ALA A 225 9.21 -12.97 10.81
N LYS A 226 8.34 -13.94 10.59
CA LYS A 226 8.02 -14.42 9.25
C LYS A 226 7.05 -13.47 8.58
N ILE A 227 7.36 -13.02 7.36
CA ILE A 227 6.44 -12.17 6.60
C ILE A 227 5.28 -13.00 6.07
N ILE A 228 4.05 -12.61 6.41
CA ILE A 228 2.81 -13.27 5.95
C ILE A 228 2.09 -12.46 4.86
N GLY A 229 2.47 -11.20 4.68
CA GLY A 229 1.94 -10.33 3.64
C GLY A 229 2.35 -8.88 3.84
N TYR A 230 1.64 -7.97 3.18
CA TYR A 230 1.91 -6.53 3.21
C TYR A 230 0.63 -5.75 3.28
N ARG A 231 0.70 -4.59 3.91
CA ARG A 231 -0.38 -3.61 3.92
C ARG A 231 0.09 -2.29 3.35
N ARG A 232 -0.90 -1.50 2.94
CA ARG A 232 -0.69 -0.08 2.69
C ARG A 232 -0.86 0.67 4.00
N VAL A 233 0.06 1.59 4.28
CA VAL A 233 -0.09 2.56 5.37
C VAL A 233 -0.53 3.86 4.73
N ILE A 234 -1.66 4.41 5.19
CA ILE A 234 -2.18 5.68 4.67
C ILE A 234 -1.56 6.84 5.45
N HIS A 235 -1.23 7.92 4.72
CA HIS A 235 -0.67 9.14 5.30
C HIS A 235 -1.58 10.34 4.97
N PRO A 236 -2.76 10.44 5.62
CA PRO A 236 -3.67 11.58 5.44
C PRO A 236 -3.02 12.92 5.78
N GLU A 237 -2.09 12.96 6.73
CA GLU A 237 -1.29 14.11 7.16
C GLU A 237 -0.40 14.66 6.05
N LEU A 238 0.02 13.80 5.10
CA LEU A 238 0.84 14.20 3.95
C LEU A 238 0.00 14.66 2.75
N SER A 239 -1.33 14.63 2.86
CA SER A 239 -2.24 15.02 1.78
C SER A 239 -3.02 16.29 2.13
N ARG A 240 -2.83 17.36 1.34
CA ARG A 240 -3.65 18.60 1.43
C ARG A 240 -5.16 18.34 1.31
N GLY A 241 -5.52 17.31 0.56
CA GLY A 241 -6.90 16.90 0.32
C GLY A 241 -7.39 15.79 1.25
N GLY A 242 -6.50 15.24 2.08
CA GLY A 242 -6.76 14.04 2.86
C GLY A 242 -6.61 12.73 2.06
N THR A 243 -6.79 11.59 2.73
CA THR A 243 -6.78 10.27 2.11
C THR A 243 -8.11 10.02 1.39
N CYS A 244 -8.09 9.42 0.19
CA CYS A 244 -9.34 9.05 -0.50
C CYS A 244 -9.84 7.68 -0.03
N GLY A 245 -11.15 7.42 -0.18
CA GLY A 245 -11.76 6.15 0.24
C GLY A 245 -11.11 4.91 -0.41
N MET A 246 -10.51 5.05 -1.60
CA MET A 246 -9.87 3.92 -2.28
C MET A 246 -8.56 3.53 -1.59
N CYS A 247 -7.82 4.49 -1.05
CA CYS A 247 -6.61 4.22 -0.28
C CYS A 247 -6.95 3.51 1.03
N ILE A 248 -8.06 3.91 1.67
CA ILE A 248 -8.60 3.29 2.88
C ILE A 248 -8.99 1.83 2.62
N ALA A 249 -9.72 1.58 1.53
CA ALA A 249 -10.05 0.21 1.16
C ALA A 249 -8.81 -0.63 0.83
N ALA A 250 -7.77 0.01 0.31
CA ALA A 250 -6.53 -0.66 -0.02
C ALA A 250 -5.58 -0.80 1.19
N SER A 251 -5.79 -0.11 2.30
CA SER A 251 -5.01 -0.31 3.54
C SER A 251 -5.59 -1.41 4.43
N ASP A 252 -6.87 -1.68 4.28
CA ASP A 252 -7.60 -2.75 4.97
C ASP A 252 -7.23 -4.17 4.52
N ARG A 253 -6.56 -4.31 3.36
CA ARG A 253 -6.23 -5.62 2.79
C ARG A 253 -4.77 -6.01 3.05
N ILE A 254 -4.55 -7.30 3.29
CA ILE A 254 -3.23 -7.94 3.25
C ILE A 254 -2.98 -8.44 1.83
N TYR A 255 -1.86 -8.04 1.24
CA TYR A 255 -1.45 -8.40 -0.12
C TYR A 255 -0.21 -9.28 -0.11
N LYS A 256 -0.02 -10.09 -1.15
CA LYS A 256 1.30 -10.65 -1.49
C LYS A 256 2.12 -9.61 -2.25
N VAL A 257 3.47 -9.75 -2.25
CA VAL A 257 4.38 -8.80 -2.94
C VAL A 257 3.92 -8.53 -4.39
N GLY A 258 3.59 -9.59 -5.12
CA GLY A 258 3.16 -9.51 -6.53
C GLY A 258 1.78 -8.90 -6.75
N GLU A 259 0.94 -8.81 -5.72
CA GLU A 259 -0.44 -8.31 -5.79
C GLU A 259 -0.55 -6.84 -5.37
N LEU A 260 0.54 -6.25 -4.89
CA LEU A 260 0.59 -4.88 -4.39
C LEU A 260 0.67 -3.85 -5.54
N MET A 261 -0.39 -3.81 -6.35
CA MET A 261 -0.50 -2.98 -7.54
C MET A 261 -0.64 -1.49 -7.19
N PRO A 262 0.02 -0.57 -7.93
CA PRO A 262 -0.10 0.87 -7.70
C PRO A 262 -1.56 1.35 -7.86
N ILE A 263 -1.97 2.32 -7.04
CA ILE A 263 -3.37 2.82 -7.05
C ILE A 263 -3.52 4.04 -7.98
N HIS A 264 -2.83 5.16 -7.71
CA HIS A 264 -2.71 6.33 -8.61
C HIS A 264 -1.67 7.34 -8.07
N HIS A 265 -1.29 8.34 -8.87
CA HIS A 265 -0.27 9.37 -8.58
C HIS A 265 -0.55 10.33 -7.42
N LEU A 266 -1.74 10.29 -6.83
CA LEU A 266 -2.11 11.17 -5.69
C LEU A 266 -2.23 10.38 -4.38
N CYS A 267 -1.81 9.10 -4.36
CA CYS A 267 -1.72 8.36 -3.10
C CYS A 267 -0.47 8.79 -2.33
N HIS A 268 -0.65 9.15 -1.07
CA HIS A 268 0.45 9.30 -0.10
C HIS A 268 0.65 8.02 0.72
N CYS A 269 0.10 6.89 0.26
CA CYS A 269 0.27 5.62 0.94
C CYS A 269 1.68 5.04 0.75
N THR A 270 2.22 4.43 1.81
CA THR A 270 3.43 3.61 1.77
C THR A 270 3.07 2.14 1.98
N ILE A 271 4.07 1.29 2.16
CA ILE A 271 3.94 -0.15 2.27
C ILE A 271 4.62 -0.58 3.56
N ALA A 272 3.95 -1.43 4.33
CA ALA A 272 4.51 -2.04 5.52
C ALA A 272 4.38 -3.56 5.46
N ALA A 273 5.38 -4.27 5.97
CA ALA A 273 5.34 -5.72 6.09
C ALA A 273 4.43 -6.13 7.24
N VAL A 274 3.63 -7.18 7.01
CA VAL A 274 2.87 -7.87 8.04
C VAL A 274 3.63 -9.13 8.39
N THR A 275 3.91 -9.32 9.67
CA THR A 275 4.55 -10.52 10.20
C THR A 275 3.57 -11.31 11.06
N GLU A 276 3.92 -12.55 11.43
CA GLU A 276 3.09 -13.35 12.35
C GLU A 276 2.84 -12.65 13.70
N ASP A 277 3.77 -11.79 14.13
CA ASP A 277 3.76 -11.14 15.45
C ASP A 277 3.38 -9.65 15.41
N HIS A 278 3.26 -9.05 14.22
CA HIS A 278 2.99 -7.61 14.06
C HIS A 278 2.25 -7.31 12.75
N ASP A 279 1.04 -6.77 12.87
CA ASP A 279 0.29 -6.16 11.77
C ASP A 279 0.20 -4.63 11.98
N PRO A 280 0.88 -3.82 11.15
CA PRO A 280 0.86 -2.37 11.28
C PRO A 280 -0.54 -1.75 11.12
N ALA A 281 -1.53 -2.44 10.53
CA ALA A 281 -2.89 -1.91 10.45
C ALA A 281 -3.65 -1.94 11.76
N ASP A 282 -3.34 -2.88 12.66
CA ASP A 282 -3.98 -2.96 13.98
C ASP A 282 -3.68 -1.69 14.80
N ASP A 283 -2.53 -1.05 14.54
CA ASP A 283 -2.11 0.17 15.22
C ASP A 283 -2.37 1.45 14.38
N LEU A 284 -2.23 1.40 13.05
CA LEU A 284 -2.27 2.60 12.16
C LEU A 284 -3.59 2.82 11.41
N ASN A 285 -4.37 1.76 11.15
CA ASN A 285 -5.57 1.83 10.31
C ASN A 285 -6.85 1.43 11.08
N ALA A 286 -6.70 0.88 12.29
CA ALA A 286 -7.78 0.24 13.05
C ALA A 286 -8.89 1.20 13.49
N VAL A 287 -8.62 2.51 13.54
CA VAL A 287 -9.53 3.44 14.20
C VAL A 287 -10.91 3.53 13.55
N ASP A 288 -11.11 3.30 12.24
CA ASP A 288 -12.47 3.60 11.72
C ASP A 288 -12.90 3.04 10.35
N LEU A 289 -12.32 1.96 9.83
CA LEU A 289 -12.62 1.48 8.47
C LEU A 289 -14.12 1.32 8.14
N ASN A 290 -14.93 0.83 9.08
CA ASN A 290 -16.39 0.73 8.91
C ASN A 290 -17.10 2.09 8.94
N ALA A 291 -16.73 3.00 9.83
CA ALA A 291 -17.29 4.35 9.86
C ALA A 291 -16.90 5.13 8.59
N LEU A 292 -15.68 4.92 8.09
CA LEU A 292 -15.20 5.48 6.84
C LEU A 292 -16.06 4.95 5.67
N TYR A 293 -16.28 3.65 5.55
CA TYR A 293 -17.15 3.10 4.49
C TYR A 293 -18.60 3.61 4.56
N LYS A 294 -19.15 3.73 5.77
CA LYS A 294 -20.47 4.33 6.01
C LYS A 294 -20.51 5.78 5.54
N ALA A 295 -19.50 6.57 5.87
CA ALA A 295 -19.39 7.96 5.43
C ALA A 295 -19.23 8.09 3.90
N ALA A 296 -18.65 7.11 3.22
CA ALA A 296 -18.55 7.10 1.76
C ALA A 296 -19.87 6.75 1.04
N GLY A 297 -20.88 6.26 1.78
CA GLY A 297 -22.14 5.81 1.21
C GLY A 297 -22.03 4.55 0.36
N GLY A 298 -21.00 3.72 0.62
CA GLY A 298 -20.75 2.43 -0.04
C GLY A 298 -19.26 2.15 -0.30
N THR A 299 -18.96 0.89 -0.64
CA THR A 299 -17.58 0.40 -0.87
C THR A 299 -17.14 0.42 -2.33
N SER A 300 -18.00 0.87 -3.26
CA SER A 300 -17.66 0.91 -4.68
C SER A 300 -16.57 1.95 -4.97
N ALA A 301 -15.75 1.72 -6.00
CA ALA A 301 -14.71 2.65 -6.42
C ALA A 301 -15.25 4.07 -6.68
N ALA A 302 -16.49 4.20 -7.16
CA ALA A 302 -17.12 5.49 -7.41
C ALA A 302 -17.54 6.21 -6.11
N HIS A 303 -17.95 5.49 -5.07
CA HIS A 303 -18.22 6.04 -3.74
C HIS A 303 -16.92 6.51 -3.07
N LEU A 304 -15.94 5.61 -3.03
CA LEU A 304 -14.66 5.82 -2.39
C LEU A 304 -13.82 6.94 -3.05
N LYS A 305 -13.89 7.11 -4.37
CA LYS A 305 -13.22 8.22 -5.07
C LYS A 305 -13.82 9.59 -4.76
N ARG A 306 -15.06 9.67 -4.27
CA ARG A 306 -15.74 10.95 -3.97
C ARG A 306 -15.61 11.36 -2.51
N THR A 307 -15.22 10.44 -1.64
CA THR A 307 -14.98 10.73 -0.23
C THR A 307 -13.51 11.05 -0.01
N ARG A 308 -13.27 12.07 0.81
CA ARG A 308 -11.95 12.53 1.23
C ARG A 308 -11.97 12.59 2.74
N TYR A 309 -10.91 12.14 3.39
CA TYR A 309 -10.79 12.10 4.84
C TYR A 309 -9.59 12.89 5.30
N VAL A 310 -9.78 13.76 6.29
CA VAL A 310 -8.75 14.60 6.88
C VAL A 310 -8.54 14.19 8.33
N VAL A 311 -7.39 14.54 8.89
CA VAL A 311 -7.14 14.41 10.32
C VAL A 311 -7.81 15.59 11.03
N ASP A 312 -8.64 15.29 12.02
CA ASP A 312 -9.25 16.25 12.94
C ASP A 312 -8.79 15.97 14.38
N GLN A 313 -8.62 17.00 15.18
CA GLN A 313 -8.15 16.85 16.57
C GLN A 313 -9.35 16.67 17.48
N HIS A 314 -9.61 15.44 17.89
CA HIS A 314 -10.71 15.11 18.79
C HIS A 314 -10.23 15.20 20.25
N GLY A 315 -10.95 15.96 21.08
CA GLY A 315 -10.53 16.32 22.44
C GLY A 315 -10.28 15.14 23.39
N GLU A 316 -10.82 13.96 23.09
CA GLU A 316 -10.65 12.74 23.92
C GLU A 316 -9.89 11.60 23.22
N LEU A 317 -9.82 11.60 21.88
CA LEU A 317 -9.26 10.50 21.09
C LEU A 317 -7.95 10.87 20.39
N GLY A 318 -7.52 12.14 20.53
CA GLY A 318 -6.40 12.68 19.77
C GLY A 318 -6.76 12.84 18.27
N PRO A 319 -5.76 12.82 17.38
CA PRO A 319 -5.99 12.97 15.94
C PRO A 319 -6.79 11.78 15.36
N VAL A 320 -7.99 12.03 14.84
CA VAL A 320 -8.88 11.02 14.23
C VAL A 320 -9.19 11.35 12.78
N LEU A 321 -9.49 10.34 11.96
CA LEU A 321 -9.81 10.51 10.55
C LEU A 321 -11.30 10.78 10.33
N VAL A 322 -11.64 11.97 9.82
CA VAL A 322 -13.03 12.35 9.55
C VAL A 322 -13.26 12.71 8.08
N PRO A 323 -14.45 12.48 7.51
CA PRO A 323 -14.76 12.94 6.15
C PRO A 323 -14.66 14.45 6.05
N LYS A 324 -13.87 14.97 5.09
CA LYS A 324 -13.74 16.40 4.82
C LYS A 324 -15.07 17.09 4.51
N ARG A 325 -15.99 16.35 3.89
CA ARG A 325 -17.35 16.81 3.53
C ARG A 325 -18.31 15.63 3.58
N LYS A 326 -19.58 15.93 3.86
CA LYS A 326 -20.68 14.96 3.76
C LYS A 326 -20.77 14.44 2.31
N TYR A 327 -20.92 13.13 2.15
CA TYR A 327 -21.03 12.50 0.84
C TYR A 327 -22.28 13.01 0.09
N LYS A 328 -22.09 13.45 -1.17
CA LYS A 328 -23.17 13.91 -2.07
C LYS A 328 -23.29 12.98 -3.29
N PRO A 329 -24.44 12.29 -3.48
CA PRO A 329 -24.68 11.45 -4.66
C PRO A 329 -24.69 12.27 -5.96
N ARG A 330 -24.28 11.68 -7.08
CA ARG A 330 -24.22 12.36 -8.39
C ARG A 330 -25.57 12.47 -9.09
N SER A 331 -26.54 11.64 -8.71
CA SER A 331 -27.90 11.61 -9.26
C SER A 331 -28.86 10.89 -8.31
N GLU A 332 -30.17 11.01 -8.54
CA GLU A 332 -31.19 10.23 -7.82
C GLU A 332 -30.99 8.72 -8.00
N ALA A 333 -30.59 8.28 -9.20
CA ALA A 333 -30.24 6.89 -9.46
C ALA A 333 -28.97 6.45 -8.69
N SER A 334 -28.02 7.35 -8.46
CA SER A 334 -26.87 7.11 -7.57
C SER A 334 -27.28 7.09 -6.09
N ARG A 335 -28.31 7.86 -5.71
CA ARG A 335 -28.89 7.89 -4.35
C ARG A 335 -29.62 6.58 -4.04
N LYS A 336 -30.42 6.06 -4.98
CA LYS A 336 -31.07 4.74 -4.90
C LYS A 336 -30.05 3.59 -4.82
N ARG A 337 -28.95 3.65 -5.59
CA ARG A 337 -27.86 2.66 -5.50
C ARG A 337 -27.07 2.71 -4.19
N SER A 338 -26.84 3.89 -3.60
CA SER A 338 -26.27 4.01 -2.24
C SER A 338 -27.19 3.48 -1.14
N GLY A 339 -28.50 3.40 -1.38
CA GLY A 339 -29.44 2.69 -0.49
C GLY A 339 -29.44 1.17 -0.69
N GLY A 340 -28.94 0.68 -1.82
CA GLY A 340 -28.94 -0.75 -2.19
C GLY A 340 -27.60 -1.48 -1.98
N THR A 341 -26.54 -0.77 -1.59
CA THR A 341 -25.31 -1.41 -1.07
C THR A 341 -25.28 -1.11 0.42
N ALA A 342 -26.13 -1.82 1.17
CA ALA A 342 -26.13 -1.71 2.62
C ALA A 342 -24.70 -1.99 3.11
N VAL A 343 -24.10 -1.00 3.76
CA VAL A 343 -23.15 -1.28 4.84
C VAL A 343 -24.00 -2.09 5.82
N SER A 344 -23.81 -3.40 5.85
CA SER A 344 -24.47 -4.25 6.82
C SER A 344 -24.21 -3.65 8.21
N ASP A 345 -25.25 -3.63 9.04
CA ASP A 345 -25.09 -3.35 10.46
C ASP A 345 -23.91 -4.20 11.01
N PRO A 346 -23.14 -3.68 11.97
CA PRO A 346 -21.95 -4.37 12.47
C PRO A 346 -22.31 -5.81 12.81
N GLU A 347 -21.69 -6.77 12.10
CA GLU A 347 -21.93 -8.19 12.34
C GLU A 347 -21.64 -8.47 13.82
N SER A 348 -22.59 -9.08 14.54
CA SER A 348 -22.34 -9.53 15.91
C SER A 348 -21.16 -10.51 15.91
N LYS A 349 -20.46 -10.64 17.05
CA LYS A 349 -19.34 -11.61 17.17
C LYS A 349 -19.75 -13.02 16.74
N ALA A 350 -21.02 -13.37 16.93
CA ALA A 350 -21.56 -14.66 16.54
C ALA A 350 -22.00 -14.74 15.07
N GLN A 351 -22.41 -13.64 14.43
CA GLN A 351 -22.57 -13.58 12.97
C GLN A 351 -21.21 -13.72 12.26
N ILE A 352 -20.17 -13.07 12.79
CA ILE A 352 -18.78 -13.23 12.33
C ILE A 352 -18.33 -14.69 12.53
N ALA A 353 -18.62 -15.28 13.70
CA ALA A 353 -18.30 -16.68 13.97
C ALA A 353 -19.01 -17.64 13.00
N ALA A 354 -20.32 -17.47 12.76
CA ALA A 354 -21.10 -18.30 11.86
C ALA A 354 -20.57 -18.28 10.42
N ARG A 355 -20.10 -17.11 9.96
CA ARG A 355 -19.52 -16.94 8.62
C ARG A 355 -18.12 -17.54 8.49
N LEU A 356 -17.27 -17.40 9.51
CA LEU A 356 -15.86 -17.80 9.43
C LEU A 356 -15.59 -19.26 9.82
N LEU A 357 -16.43 -19.87 10.67
CA LEU A 357 -16.22 -21.24 11.16
C LEU A 357 -16.03 -22.28 10.04
N PRO A 358 -16.91 -22.37 9.02
CA PRO A 358 -16.82 -23.44 8.02
C PRO A 358 -15.52 -23.38 7.22
N GLY A 359 -15.02 -22.18 6.95
CA GLY A 359 -13.74 -21.98 6.25
C GLY A 359 -12.53 -22.40 7.09
N LEU A 360 -12.54 -22.07 8.39
CA LEU A 360 -11.47 -22.45 9.31
C LEU A 360 -11.46 -23.96 9.61
N GLU A 361 -12.63 -24.59 9.73
CA GLU A 361 -12.76 -26.04 9.89
C GLU A 361 -12.29 -26.80 8.65
N LYS A 362 -12.67 -26.31 7.46
CA LYS A 362 -12.16 -26.85 6.19
C LYS A 362 -10.65 -26.70 6.05
N ASN A 363 -10.11 -25.53 6.38
CA ASN A 363 -8.65 -25.31 6.35
C ASN A 363 -7.91 -26.19 7.36
N LEU A 364 -8.46 -26.38 8.56
CA LEU A 364 -7.90 -27.32 9.54
C LEU A 364 -7.87 -28.75 8.99
N GLN A 365 -8.96 -29.19 8.35
CA GLN A 365 -9.03 -30.50 7.72
C GLN A 365 -8.04 -30.62 6.55
N ASP A 366 -7.89 -29.59 5.74
CA ASP A 366 -6.92 -29.56 4.64
C ASP A 366 -5.47 -29.61 5.15
N LEU A 367 -5.17 -28.97 6.29
CA LEU A 367 -3.85 -29.06 6.93
C LEU A 367 -3.57 -30.47 7.46
N ARG A 368 -4.57 -31.15 8.03
CA ARG A 368 -4.48 -32.56 8.44
C ARG A 368 -4.29 -33.49 7.26
N ASN A 369 -5.05 -33.29 6.19
CA ASN A 369 -4.94 -34.08 4.96
C ASN A 369 -3.57 -33.89 4.26
N LYS A 370 -2.92 -32.74 4.48
CA LYS A 370 -1.54 -32.46 4.03
C LYS A 370 -0.47 -33.05 4.96
N GLY A 371 -0.85 -33.80 5.99
CA GLY A 371 0.06 -34.51 6.88
C GLY A 371 0.75 -33.65 7.93
N LEU A 372 0.23 -32.45 8.24
CA LEU A 372 0.79 -31.64 9.32
C LEU A 372 0.49 -32.29 10.67
N SER A 373 1.50 -32.31 11.55
CA SER A 373 1.36 -32.78 12.93
C SER A 373 0.31 -31.95 13.69
N GLU A 374 -0.46 -32.62 14.56
CA GLU A 374 -1.47 -32.00 15.43
C GLU A 374 -0.91 -30.92 16.37
N ASP A 375 0.40 -30.99 16.62
CA ASP A 375 1.16 -30.03 17.45
C ASP A 375 1.79 -28.91 16.62
N SER A 376 1.56 -28.90 15.31
CA SER A 376 2.07 -27.83 14.44
C SER A 376 1.47 -26.48 14.86
N PRO A 377 2.24 -25.38 14.79
CA PRO A 377 1.74 -24.05 15.09
C PRO A 377 0.50 -23.67 14.27
N GLN A 378 0.42 -24.14 13.02
CA GLN A 378 -0.69 -23.92 12.11
C GLN A 378 -1.97 -24.62 12.58
N ILE A 379 -1.89 -25.90 12.95
CA ILE A 379 -3.05 -26.64 13.50
C ILE A 379 -3.45 -26.05 14.86
N SER A 380 -2.48 -25.72 15.70
CA SER A 380 -2.73 -25.09 17.01
C SER A 380 -3.42 -23.74 16.90
N TYR A 381 -3.03 -22.92 15.93
CA TYR A 381 -3.68 -21.65 15.62
C TYR A 381 -5.13 -21.85 15.18
N HIS A 382 -5.38 -22.77 14.23
CA HIS A 382 -6.74 -23.04 13.75
C HIS A 382 -7.63 -23.60 14.85
N LYS A 383 -7.12 -24.50 15.71
CA LYS A 383 -7.85 -24.98 16.90
C LYS A 383 -8.27 -23.82 17.81
N ARG A 384 -7.31 -22.97 18.22
CA ARG A 384 -7.60 -21.83 19.09
C ARG A 384 -8.57 -20.82 18.45
N ALA A 385 -8.46 -20.58 17.15
CA ALA A 385 -9.35 -19.69 16.41
C ALA A 385 -10.77 -20.26 16.32
N ILE A 386 -10.91 -21.56 16.01
CA ILE A 386 -12.19 -22.27 15.96
C ILE A 386 -12.84 -22.29 17.35
N ASP A 387 -12.08 -22.58 18.41
CA ASP A 387 -12.60 -22.63 19.78
C ASP A 387 -13.11 -21.27 20.25
N ARG A 388 -12.39 -20.18 19.92
CA ARG A 388 -12.83 -18.81 20.19
C ARG A 388 -14.16 -18.50 19.49
N LEU A 389 -14.25 -18.78 18.19
CA LEU A 389 -15.45 -18.49 17.40
C LEU A 389 -16.65 -19.37 17.81
N ARG A 390 -16.42 -20.63 18.18
CA ARG A 390 -17.47 -21.48 18.80
C ARG A 390 -17.94 -20.92 20.14
N GLY A 391 -17.02 -20.35 20.92
CA GLY A 391 -17.33 -19.62 22.15
C GLY A 391 -18.23 -18.40 21.91
N ASP A 392 -17.91 -17.60 20.91
CA ASP A 392 -18.69 -16.43 20.50
C ASP A 392 -20.10 -16.84 20.03
N LEU A 393 -20.22 -17.91 19.23
CA LEU A 393 -21.50 -18.46 18.78
C LEU A 393 -22.37 -18.94 19.97
N LYS A 394 -21.76 -19.62 20.94
CA LYS A 394 -22.44 -20.15 22.13
C LYS A 394 -22.86 -19.05 23.11
N ALA A 395 -22.09 -17.98 23.21
CA ALA A 395 -22.42 -16.82 24.04
C ALA A 395 -23.68 -16.12 23.55
N GLU A 396 -23.87 -15.99 22.23
CA GLU A 396 -25.10 -15.43 21.65
C GLU A 396 -26.31 -16.34 21.91
N MET A 397 -26.18 -17.66 21.71
CA MET A 397 -27.24 -18.62 22.02
C MET A 397 -27.67 -18.63 23.49
N ARG A 398 -26.79 -18.25 24.43
CA ARG A 398 -27.10 -18.12 25.86
C ARG A 398 -27.76 -16.79 26.23
N SER A 399 -27.52 -15.74 25.45
CA SER A 399 -28.16 -14.43 25.63
C SER A 399 -29.62 -14.40 25.15
N VAL A 400 -30.02 -15.37 24.32
CA VAL A 400 -31.41 -15.63 23.92
C VAL A 400 -32.02 -16.66 24.87
N GLY A 401 -32.43 -16.24 26.06
CA GLY A 401 -33.10 -17.10 27.05
C GLY A 401 -34.44 -17.66 26.55
N PRO A 402 -34.98 -18.74 27.16
CA PRO A 402 -36.20 -19.39 26.69
C PRO A 402 -37.38 -18.42 26.77
N VAL A 403 -38.10 -18.28 25.67
CA VAL A 403 -39.40 -17.62 25.62
C VAL A 403 -40.31 -18.33 26.63
N ARG A 404 -40.58 -17.68 27.76
CA ARG A 404 -41.63 -18.12 28.70
C ARG A 404 -42.94 -18.08 27.92
N ARG A 405 -43.52 -19.26 27.66
CA ARG A 405 -44.88 -19.39 27.14
C ARG A 405 -45.89 -19.00 28.20
#